data_AF-A0A3G1B206-F1
#
_entry.id   AF-A0A3G1B206-F1
#
_cell.length_a   1.000
_cell.length_b   1.000
_cell.length_c   1.000
_cell.angle_alpha   90.00
_cell.angle_beta   90.00
_cell.angle_gamma   90.00
#
_symmetry.space_group_name_H-M   'P 1'
#
loop_
_entity.id
_entity.type
_entity.pdbx_description
1 polymer ?
#
loop_
_entity_poly.entity_id
_entity_poly.type
_entity_poly.pdbx_seq_one_letter_code
_entity_poly.pdbx_strand_id
1 'polypeptide(L)'
;MISTKFFVPIFAVLLLAQAFTIAPPAHGDGLTQENLPPASFGNRQAALFIKISPPILTKDTIGDTYLQLKLFDAKDGKTVPHTSYFVEAWKDEKLLLRSNFHAHSGDLTLKIKPTKVDVNNVIVYGDQLEQLPNTWTAFGDKIDVLAPVLLESGLYHFKITITGIDFDKNIFAEKDYKSFDSWLSVGDISNQKITHGGKTYDASVVSYYDLINNFKFDSAKKAISFSMPFNWDTKRIEGQQIFVHQEVRVPKAFKEFADTTAYEGRVNGVPTIGRMLILDPYSVEDTSILHFLINKEDILNIAKTIPAGVTTMDFVVYPITAIPKNTFDVKFNNGATAKISFDSNLGATSTIPLRFEFFDKNNQILKYIRYVYSIEDNTGKTLVTNLGDDPQKLGIFSTEGIDVKDFKFPKEGSYKVSLGIVSHGLDEETTYSTPSPSSTTVTIGKGGQTKPITPSTSEFAIPSWIKTNAKFWSDGKITDKDFTSGIQYLIKQKIITIPKTQKEGTSSTTIPSWVKDAAKFWADGQTTDKDFVNGLQYMIKVGIIKV
;
A
#
# COMPACT_ATOMS: atom_id res chain seq x y z
N MET A 1 21.24 23.35 38.49
CA MET A 1 21.73 22.62 37.31
C MET A 1 20.78 21.46 37.05
N ILE A 2 20.02 21.59 35.97
CA ILE A 2 18.94 20.68 35.55
C ILE A 2 19.58 19.50 34.82
N SER A 3 19.36 18.28 35.29
CA SER A 3 19.74 17.06 34.60
C SER A 3 18.54 16.55 33.79
N THR A 4 18.62 16.75 32.47
CA THR A 4 17.72 16.20 31.46
C THR A 4 17.91 14.69 31.37
N LYS A 5 16.93 13.92 31.87
CA LYS A 5 16.81 12.49 31.56
C LYS A 5 16.14 12.35 30.19
N PHE A 6 16.92 11.91 29.19
CA PHE A 6 16.40 11.44 27.92
C PHE A 6 15.68 10.11 28.12
N PHE A 7 14.37 10.11 27.88
CA PHE A 7 13.59 8.89 27.67
C PHE A 7 13.85 8.42 26.23
N VAL A 8 14.61 7.33 26.08
CA VAL A 8 14.71 6.56 24.83
C VAL A 8 13.68 5.43 24.94
N PRO A 9 12.57 5.43 24.18
CA PRO A 9 11.66 4.30 24.21
C PRO A 9 12.20 3.21 23.28
N ILE A 10 12.57 2.07 23.87
CA ILE A 10 12.18 0.71 23.46
C ILE A 10 12.00 0.52 21.93
N PHE A 11 13.04 0.79 21.15
CA PHE A 11 13.16 0.36 19.75
C PHE A 11 14.44 -0.45 19.51
N ALA A 12 15.32 -0.55 20.52
CA ALA A 12 16.69 -1.01 20.36
C ALA A 12 17.05 -2.34 21.06
N VAL A 13 16.10 -3.07 21.67
CA VAL A 13 16.44 -4.21 22.56
C VAL A 13 15.89 -5.59 22.10
N LEU A 14 15.34 -5.70 20.90
CA LEU A 14 14.99 -7.01 20.30
C LEU A 14 15.75 -7.24 18.99
N LEU A 15 17.08 -7.41 19.09
CA LEU A 15 17.94 -7.71 17.93
C LEU A 15 18.90 -8.90 18.18
N LEU A 16 18.64 -9.73 19.19
CA LEU A 16 19.52 -10.85 19.55
C LEU A 16 18.71 -12.12 19.87
N ALA A 17 18.15 -12.72 18.82
CA ALA A 17 18.00 -14.17 18.66
C ALA A 17 17.21 -14.45 17.37
N GLN A 18 17.89 -14.72 16.25
CA GLN A 18 17.26 -15.46 15.14
C GLN A 18 18.20 -16.57 14.70
N ALA A 19 17.73 -17.80 14.91
CA ALA A 19 18.28 -18.97 14.25
C ALA A 19 18.06 -18.80 12.74
N PHE A 20 19.12 -19.04 11.96
CA PHE A 20 19.04 -19.13 10.51
C PHE A 20 18.09 -20.26 10.14
N THR A 21 16.85 -19.90 9.79
CA THR A 21 16.02 -20.77 8.95
C THR A 21 16.39 -20.44 7.52
N ILE A 22 16.95 -21.40 6.81
CA ILE A 22 17.16 -21.31 5.37
C ILE A 22 15.75 -21.24 4.79
N ALA A 23 15.34 -20.06 4.30
CA ALA A 23 14.04 -19.92 3.66
C ALA A 23 13.99 -20.90 2.48
N PRO A 24 12.87 -21.65 2.31
CA PRO A 24 12.71 -22.51 1.15
C PRO A 24 12.83 -21.68 -0.13
N PRO A 25 13.23 -22.29 -1.25
CA PRO A 25 13.28 -21.58 -2.51
C PRO A 25 11.91 -20.99 -2.84
N ALA A 26 11.87 -19.66 -2.93
CA ALA A 26 10.66 -18.91 -3.19
C ALA A 26 10.80 -18.25 -4.56
N HIS A 27 10.08 -18.78 -5.55
CA HIS A 27 9.98 -18.17 -6.88
C HIS A 27 8.72 -17.31 -6.94
N GLY A 28 8.82 -16.10 -7.46
CA GLY A 28 7.75 -15.13 -7.63
C GLY A 28 6.88 -15.43 -8.85
N ASP A 29 5.62 -14.99 -8.83
CA ASP A 29 4.69 -14.98 -9.95
C ASP A 29 3.79 -13.73 -9.82
N GLY A 30 3.58 -12.98 -10.91
CA GLY A 30 2.90 -11.69 -10.84
C GLY A 30 3.77 -10.51 -10.39
N LEU A 31 5.08 -10.70 -10.35
CA LEU A 31 6.06 -9.68 -9.99
C LEU A 31 6.90 -9.30 -11.21
N THR A 32 7.35 -8.05 -11.28
CA THR A 32 8.25 -7.59 -12.35
C THR A 32 9.72 -7.69 -11.93
N GLN A 33 9.99 -8.01 -10.67
CA GLN A 33 11.32 -8.22 -10.10
C GLN A 33 11.23 -9.13 -8.87
N GLU A 34 12.31 -9.85 -8.58
CA GLU A 34 12.42 -10.66 -7.37
C GLU A 34 13.87 -10.93 -6.95
N ASN A 35 14.06 -11.30 -5.68
CA ASN A 35 15.29 -11.87 -5.15
C ASN A 35 15.09 -13.37 -4.97
N LEU A 36 15.78 -14.16 -5.79
CA LEU A 36 15.72 -15.60 -5.77
C LEU A 36 16.55 -16.15 -4.60
N PRO A 37 16.14 -17.29 -4.02
CA PRO A 37 16.79 -17.93 -2.88
C PRO A 37 18.29 -18.22 -3.13
N PRO A 38 19.14 -18.19 -2.09
CA PRO A 38 20.57 -18.47 -2.25
C PRO A 38 20.86 -19.90 -2.74
N ALA A 39 21.91 -20.03 -3.55
CA ALA A 39 22.54 -21.30 -3.92
C ALA A 39 24.02 -21.33 -3.47
N SER A 40 24.54 -22.55 -3.24
CA SER A 40 25.93 -22.77 -2.83
C SER A 40 26.89 -22.73 -4.02
N PHE A 41 27.87 -21.83 -3.96
CA PHE A 41 29.02 -21.75 -4.87
C PHE A 41 30.30 -21.99 -4.06
N GLY A 42 30.69 -23.24 -3.91
CA GLY A 42 31.72 -23.64 -2.94
C GLY A 42 31.29 -23.28 -1.51
N ASN A 43 32.06 -22.42 -0.85
CA ASN A 43 31.75 -21.94 0.51
C ASN A 43 30.86 -20.70 0.53
N ARG A 44 30.59 -20.07 -0.63
CA ARG A 44 29.75 -18.87 -0.73
C ARG A 44 28.29 -19.26 -0.90
N GLN A 45 27.39 -18.57 -0.20
CA GLN A 45 25.95 -18.59 -0.48
C GLN A 45 25.61 -17.34 -1.29
N ALA A 46 25.15 -17.49 -2.53
CA ALA A 46 24.81 -16.35 -3.37
C ALA A 46 23.37 -16.46 -3.89
N ALA A 47 22.65 -15.33 -3.83
CA ALA A 47 21.29 -15.17 -4.33
C ALA A 47 21.29 -14.38 -5.64
N LEU A 48 20.24 -14.55 -6.44
CA LEU A 48 20.11 -13.89 -7.74
C LEU A 48 18.97 -12.88 -7.69
N PHE A 49 19.27 -11.61 -7.95
CA PHE A 49 18.26 -10.60 -8.27
C PHE A 49 17.96 -10.65 -9.77
N ILE A 50 16.68 -10.58 -10.12
CA ILE A 50 16.20 -10.50 -11.49
C ILE A 50 15.11 -9.44 -11.59
N LYS A 51 15.11 -8.65 -12.67
CA LYS A 51 14.12 -7.61 -12.92
C LYS A 51 13.85 -7.43 -14.41
N ILE A 52 12.58 -7.27 -14.76
CA ILE A 52 12.13 -6.78 -16.06
C ILE A 52 11.62 -5.37 -15.92
N SER A 53 11.87 -4.56 -16.94
CA SER A 53 11.31 -3.24 -17.08
C SER A 53 11.06 -2.94 -18.56
N PRO A 54 10.04 -2.14 -18.91
CA PRO A 54 9.03 -1.58 -18.03
C PRO A 54 8.12 -2.68 -17.42
N PRO A 55 7.48 -2.41 -16.28
CA PRO A 55 6.53 -3.36 -15.68
C PRO A 55 5.25 -3.54 -16.49
N ILE A 56 4.93 -2.59 -17.39
CA ILE A 56 3.79 -2.64 -18.32
C ILE A 56 4.31 -2.30 -19.71
N LEU A 57 3.96 -3.13 -20.71
CA LEU A 57 4.20 -2.82 -22.10
C LEU A 57 3.07 -1.95 -22.65
N THR A 58 3.42 -0.78 -23.15
CA THR A 58 2.52 0.12 -23.87
C THR A 58 3.17 0.53 -25.19
N LYS A 59 2.41 1.17 -26.09
CA LYS A 59 2.97 1.70 -27.33
C LYS A 59 4.15 2.65 -27.11
N ASP A 60 4.18 3.34 -25.97
CA ASP A 60 5.21 4.33 -25.64
C ASP A 60 6.44 3.70 -24.97
N THR A 61 6.30 2.50 -24.39
CA THR A 61 7.40 1.82 -23.69
C THR A 61 8.01 0.65 -24.49
N ILE A 62 7.35 0.21 -25.56
CA ILE A 62 7.89 -0.77 -26.50
C ILE A 62 9.19 -0.22 -27.13
N GLY A 63 10.31 -0.90 -26.88
CA GLY A 63 11.64 -0.55 -27.40
C GLY A 63 12.66 -0.15 -26.32
N ASP A 64 12.20 0.21 -25.12
CA ASP A 64 13.06 0.49 -23.95
C ASP A 64 12.88 -0.60 -22.87
N THR A 65 12.89 -1.86 -23.32
CA THR A 65 12.73 -3.02 -22.44
C THR A 65 14.09 -3.55 -21.99
N TYR A 66 14.22 -3.94 -20.72
CA TYR A 66 15.45 -4.53 -20.21
C TYR A 66 15.21 -5.66 -19.20
N LEU A 67 16.13 -6.61 -19.20
CA LEU A 67 16.29 -7.64 -18.18
C LEU A 67 17.57 -7.33 -17.38
N GLN A 68 17.43 -7.17 -16.07
CA GLN A 68 18.55 -6.98 -15.14
C GLN A 68 18.79 -8.25 -14.34
N LEU A 69 20.06 -8.61 -14.18
CA LEU A 69 20.50 -9.78 -13.43
C LEU A 69 21.69 -9.41 -12.56
N LYS A 70 21.61 -9.75 -11.26
CA LYS A 70 22.70 -9.49 -10.32
C LYS A 70 22.85 -10.65 -9.35
N LEU A 71 24.01 -11.30 -9.37
CA LEU A 71 24.35 -12.30 -8.37
C LEU A 71 24.98 -11.59 -7.17
N PHE A 72 24.54 -11.88 -5.95
CA PHE A 72 25.07 -11.23 -4.75
C PHE A 72 25.24 -12.21 -3.59
N ASP A 73 26.21 -11.93 -2.71
CA ASP A 73 26.44 -12.73 -1.51
C ASP A 73 25.27 -12.53 -0.52
N ALA A 74 24.64 -13.64 -0.13
CA ALA A 74 23.44 -13.61 0.70
C ALA A 74 23.71 -13.11 2.14
N LYS A 75 24.98 -13.09 2.58
CA LYS A 75 25.36 -12.68 3.93
C LYS A 75 25.53 -11.16 4.04
N ASP A 76 26.16 -10.53 3.05
CA ASP A 76 26.52 -9.11 3.11
C ASP A 76 25.94 -8.25 1.98
N GLY A 77 25.18 -8.85 1.05
CA GLY A 77 24.47 -8.16 -0.03
C GLY A 77 25.38 -7.64 -1.15
N LYS A 78 26.69 -7.92 -1.12
CA LYS A 78 27.61 -7.42 -2.14
C LYS A 78 27.46 -8.19 -3.44
N THR A 79 27.54 -7.47 -4.55
CA THR A 79 27.58 -8.06 -5.89
C THR A 79 28.76 -9.02 -6.02
N VAL A 80 28.53 -10.19 -6.63
CA VAL A 80 29.57 -11.14 -7.02
C VAL A 80 30.08 -10.72 -8.40
N PRO A 81 31.34 -10.24 -8.53
CA PRO A 81 31.87 -9.74 -9.79
C PRO A 81 32.18 -10.87 -10.77
N HIS A 82 32.43 -10.52 -12.02
CA HIS A 82 32.83 -11.44 -13.11
C HIS A 82 31.89 -12.65 -13.24
N THR A 83 30.59 -12.40 -13.16
CA THR A 83 29.58 -13.45 -13.20
C THR A 83 29.21 -13.77 -14.64
N SER A 84 29.22 -15.06 -14.99
CA SER A 84 28.76 -15.59 -16.27
C SER A 84 27.36 -16.19 -16.13
N TYR A 85 26.44 -15.74 -17.00
CA TYR A 85 25.03 -16.08 -17.01
C TYR A 85 24.67 -16.81 -18.30
N PHE A 86 24.14 -18.02 -18.19
CA PHE A 86 23.37 -18.65 -19.26
C PHE A 86 21.89 -18.35 -19.04
N VAL A 87 21.30 -17.61 -19.97
CA VAL A 87 19.95 -17.04 -19.84
C VAL A 87 19.02 -17.77 -20.80
N GLU A 88 18.01 -18.43 -20.26
CA GLU A 88 16.86 -18.95 -21.02
C GLU A 88 15.61 -18.15 -20.65
N ALA A 89 14.84 -17.72 -21.64
CA ALA A 89 13.53 -17.09 -21.45
C ALA A 89 12.44 -17.85 -22.22
N TRP A 90 11.32 -18.12 -21.58
CA TRP A 90 10.21 -18.90 -22.08
C TRP A 90 8.89 -18.16 -21.86
N LYS A 91 7.93 -18.37 -22.76
CA LYS A 91 6.52 -17.99 -22.56
C LYS A 91 5.64 -19.08 -23.15
N ASP A 92 4.65 -19.55 -22.38
CA ASP A 92 3.73 -20.60 -22.81
C ASP A 92 4.47 -21.83 -23.38
N GLU A 93 5.51 -22.28 -22.68
CA GLU A 93 6.43 -23.37 -23.05
C GLU A 93 7.26 -23.15 -24.34
N LYS A 94 7.14 -21.98 -24.99
CA LYS A 94 7.94 -21.60 -26.14
C LYS A 94 9.23 -20.92 -25.71
N LEU A 95 10.38 -21.43 -26.17
CA LEU A 95 11.69 -20.79 -25.96
C LEU A 95 11.78 -19.51 -26.80
N LEU A 96 12.15 -18.40 -26.15
CA LEU A 96 12.24 -17.07 -26.76
C LEU A 96 13.66 -16.48 -26.73
N LEU A 97 14.50 -16.90 -25.78
CA LEU A 97 15.92 -16.54 -25.74
C LEU A 97 16.71 -17.67 -25.12
N ARG A 98 17.89 -17.95 -25.68
CA ARG A 98 18.91 -18.81 -25.08
C ARG A 98 20.29 -18.27 -25.47
N SER A 99 21.04 -17.70 -24.54
CA SER A 99 22.38 -17.17 -24.81
C SER A 99 23.24 -17.09 -23.55
N ASN A 100 24.57 -17.11 -23.72
CA ASN A 100 25.52 -16.86 -22.65
C ASN A 100 25.92 -15.38 -22.63
N PHE A 101 26.01 -14.82 -21.43
CA PHE A 101 26.44 -13.46 -21.18
C PHE A 101 27.44 -13.42 -20.03
N HIS A 102 28.29 -12.41 -20.00
CA HIS A 102 29.25 -12.18 -18.92
C HIS A 102 29.18 -10.72 -18.47
N ALA A 103 29.21 -10.49 -17.16
CA ALA A 103 29.27 -9.18 -16.57
C ALA A 103 30.49 -9.06 -15.66
N HIS A 104 31.41 -8.14 -15.98
CA HIS A 104 32.63 -7.93 -15.21
C HIS A 104 32.32 -7.36 -13.83
N SER A 105 31.35 -6.45 -13.72
CA SER A 105 30.85 -5.94 -12.43
C SER A 105 29.97 -6.93 -11.68
N GLY A 106 29.43 -7.94 -12.38
CA GLY A 106 28.42 -8.86 -11.87
C GLY A 106 26.98 -8.32 -11.89
N ASP A 107 26.77 -7.12 -12.44
CA ASP A 107 25.45 -6.53 -12.68
C ASP A 107 25.20 -6.45 -14.19
N LEU A 108 24.45 -7.40 -14.71
CA LEU A 108 24.18 -7.54 -16.14
C LEU A 108 22.85 -6.85 -16.48
N THR A 109 22.88 -5.95 -17.46
CA THR A 109 21.66 -5.38 -18.06
C THR A 109 21.58 -5.78 -19.53
N LEU A 110 20.58 -6.59 -19.88
CA LEU A 110 20.23 -6.86 -21.27
C LEU A 110 19.16 -5.88 -21.72
N LYS A 111 19.48 -4.96 -22.63
CA LYS A 111 18.49 -4.11 -23.30
C LYS A 111 17.86 -4.92 -24.42
N ILE A 112 16.70 -5.50 -24.13
CA ILE A 112 15.93 -6.28 -25.09
C ILE A 112 15.26 -5.31 -26.06
N LYS A 113 15.44 -5.54 -27.36
CA LYS A 113 14.64 -4.92 -28.42
C LYS A 113 13.71 -6.01 -28.97
N PRO A 114 12.44 -6.06 -28.54
CA PRO A 114 11.52 -7.11 -28.92
C PRO A 114 11.39 -7.18 -30.45
N THR A 115 11.83 -8.29 -31.04
CA THR A 115 11.89 -8.45 -32.50
C THR A 115 11.35 -9.82 -32.89
N LYS A 116 10.46 -9.87 -33.89
CA LYS A 116 9.93 -11.13 -34.43
C LYS A 116 11.00 -11.85 -35.26
N VAL A 117 11.85 -12.62 -34.58
CA VAL A 117 12.87 -13.50 -35.17
C VAL A 117 12.72 -14.92 -34.62
N ASP A 118 13.29 -15.91 -35.31
CA ASP A 118 13.43 -17.26 -34.75
C ASP A 118 14.39 -17.22 -33.55
N VAL A 119 14.15 -18.05 -32.53
CA VAL A 119 14.97 -18.06 -31.32
C VAL A 119 16.43 -18.44 -31.57
N ASN A 120 16.71 -19.16 -32.65
CA ASN A 120 18.08 -19.49 -33.08
C ASN A 120 18.76 -18.36 -33.85
N ASN A 121 18.03 -17.28 -34.18
CA ASN A 121 18.50 -16.13 -34.94
C ASN A 121 18.52 -14.84 -34.09
N VAL A 122 18.61 -14.97 -32.77
CA VAL A 122 18.80 -13.84 -31.85
C VAL A 122 20.10 -13.11 -32.20
N ILE A 123 20.03 -11.78 -32.24
CA ILE A 123 21.21 -10.92 -32.51
C ILE A 123 21.63 -10.26 -31.21
N VAL A 124 22.87 -10.49 -30.80
CA VAL A 124 23.48 -9.86 -29.63
C VAL A 124 24.51 -8.84 -30.09
N TYR A 125 24.38 -7.60 -29.62
CA TYR A 125 25.31 -6.52 -29.88
C TYR A 125 26.27 -6.39 -28.70
N GLY A 126 27.36 -7.14 -28.76
CA GLY A 126 28.42 -7.14 -27.77
C GLY A 126 29.69 -7.78 -28.31
N ASP A 127 30.73 -7.79 -27.48
CA ASP A 127 31.99 -8.48 -27.76
C ASP A 127 31.90 -9.93 -27.27
N GLN A 128 32.53 -10.85 -27.99
CA GLN A 128 32.66 -12.23 -27.51
C GLN A 128 33.91 -12.38 -26.64
N LEU A 129 33.77 -13.07 -25.52
CA LEU A 129 34.94 -13.45 -24.72
C LEU A 129 35.76 -14.51 -25.45
N GLU A 130 37.03 -14.23 -25.73
CA GLU A 130 37.94 -15.16 -26.42
C GLU A 130 38.03 -16.53 -25.73
N GLN A 131 37.85 -16.54 -24.41
CA GLN A 131 38.09 -17.70 -23.56
C GLN A 131 36.81 -18.51 -23.31
N LEU A 132 35.66 -17.98 -23.71
CA LEU A 132 34.34 -18.55 -23.52
C LEU A 132 33.54 -18.44 -24.83
N PRO A 133 33.60 -19.46 -25.70
CA PRO A 133 32.88 -19.46 -26.96
C PRO A 133 31.39 -19.13 -26.76
N ASN A 134 30.84 -18.29 -27.63
CA ASN A 134 29.44 -17.88 -27.63
C ASN A 134 28.97 -17.18 -26.34
N THR A 135 29.90 -16.56 -25.58
CA THR A 135 29.58 -15.71 -24.42
C THR A 135 29.81 -14.25 -24.76
N TRP A 136 28.78 -13.44 -24.55
CA TRP A 136 28.78 -12.01 -24.91
C TRP A 136 29.00 -11.10 -23.70
N THR A 137 29.78 -10.04 -23.89
CA THR A 137 30.01 -8.97 -22.91
C THR A 137 29.91 -7.60 -23.59
N ALA A 138 29.81 -6.51 -22.84
CA ALA A 138 29.86 -5.16 -23.38
C ALA A 138 30.33 -4.16 -22.31
N PHE A 139 30.73 -2.96 -22.75
CA PHE A 139 31.12 -1.89 -21.84
C PHE A 139 30.00 -1.56 -20.83
N GLY A 140 30.35 -1.56 -19.54
CA GLY A 140 29.42 -1.29 -18.45
C GLY A 140 28.35 -2.38 -18.28
N ASP A 141 28.59 -3.60 -18.78
CA ASP A 141 27.73 -4.77 -18.67
C ASP A 141 26.30 -4.54 -19.20
N LYS A 142 26.17 -3.65 -20.20
CA LYS A 142 24.92 -3.31 -20.88
C LYS A 142 24.95 -3.83 -22.31
N ILE A 143 24.14 -4.84 -22.59
CA ILE A 143 24.17 -5.56 -23.87
C ILE A 143 22.81 -5.40 -24.58
N ASP A 144 22.85 -4.89 -25.81
CA ASP A 144 21.67 -4.81 -26.68
C ASP A 144 21.36 -6.18 -27.29
N VAL A 145 20.12 -6.66 -27.18
CA VAL A 145 19.70 -7.98 -27.68
C VAL A 145 18.41 -7.87 -28.49
N LEU A 146 18.42 -8.33 -29.74
CA LEU A 146 17.21 -8.47 -30.56
C LEU A 146 16.74 -9.91 -30.47
N ALA A 147 15.63 -10.12 -29.76
CA ALA A 147 15.07 -11.44 -29.50
C ALA A 147 13.54 -11.41 -29.52
N PRO A 148 12.88 -12.56 -29.73
CA PRO A 148 11.42 -12.67 -29.65
C PRO A 148 10.90 -12.70 -28.21
N VAL A 149 11.57 -12.02 -27.26
CA VAL A 149 11.15 -11.87 -25.87
C VAL A 149 10.49 -10.51 -25.69
N LEU A 150 9.51 -10.41 -24.78
CA LEU A 150 8.80 -9.15 -24.46
C LEU A 150 8.05 -8.55 -25.67
N LEU A 151 7.69 -9.39 -26.65
CA LEU A 151 6.81 -9.00 -27.77
C LEU A 151 5.37 -8.79 -27.33
N GLU A 152 4.98 -9.49 -26.27
CA GLU A 152 3.63 -9.52 -25.72
C GLU A 152 3.73 -9.42 -24.19
N SER A 153 2.73 -8.83 -23.56
CA SER A 153 2.55 -8.91 -22.11
C SER A 153 2.24 -10.33 -21.68
N GLY A 154 2.38 -10.62 -20.39
CA GLY A 154 2.11 -11.94 -19.83
C GLY A 154 3.15 -12.42 -18.84
N LEU A 155 2.98 -13.66 -18.38
CA LEU A 155 3.96 -14.36 -17.55
C LEU A 155 5.08 -14.96 -18.39
N TYR A 156 6.32 -14.69 -18.00
CA TYR A 156 7.53 -15.22 -18.61
C TYR A 156 8.30 -16.07 -17.60
N HIS A 157 8.78 -17.23 -18.02
CA HIS A 157 9.66 -18.09 -17.23
C HIS A 157 11.11 -17.86 -17.65
N PHE A 158 11.92 -17.37 -16.72
CA PHE A 158 13.36 -17.23 -16.88
C PHE A 158 14.06 -18.35 -16.12
N LYS A 159 15.02 -18.98 -16.79
CA LYS A 159 15.96 -19.89 -16.14
C LYS A 159 17.36 -19.34 -16.34
N ILE A 160 18.00 -18.99 -15.24
CA ILE A 160 19.31 -18.36 -15.21
C ILE A 160 20.30 -19.34 -14.61
N THR A 161 21.24 -19.82 -15.40
CA THR A 161 22.30 -20.72 -14.94
C THR A 161 23.60 -19.97 -14.79
N ILE A 162 24.19 -19.99 -13.60
CA ILE A 162 25.51 -19.39 -13.33
C ILE A 162 26.60 -20.39 -13.69
N THR A 163 27.48 -19.98 -14.58
CA THR A 163 28.54 -20.84 -15.15
C THR A 163 29.96 -20.43 -14.74
N GLY A 164 30.12 -19.29 -14.07
CA GLY A 164 31.40 -18.78 -13.57
C GLY A 164 31.24 -17.51 -12.73
N ILE A 165 32.17 -17.25 -11.81
CA ILE A 165 32.18 -16.06 -10.91
C ILE A 165 33.62 -15.63 -10.56
N ASP A 166 33.76 -14.45 -9.96
CA ASP A 166 34.98 -13.86 -9.34
C ASP A 166 36.12 -13.49 -10.31
N PHE A 167 36.28 -14.22 -11.43
CA PHE A 167 37.28 -13.92 -12.46
C PHE A 167 36.78 -14.34 -13.84
N ASP A 168 37.13 -13.58 -14.89
CA ASP A 168 36.71 -13.87 -16.29
C ASP A 168 37.03 -15.30 -16.77
N LYS A 169 38.14 -15.87 -16.27
CA LYS A 169 38.61 -17.21 -16.64
C LYS A 169 38.05 -18.33 -15.76
N ASN A 170 37.32 -18.01 -14.71
CA ASN A 170 36.80 -19.00 -13.78
C ASN A 170 35.49 -19.59 -14.32
N ILE A 171 35.61 -20.74 -14.98
CA ILE A 171 34.49 -21.45 -15.59
C ILE A 171 34.26 -22.72 -14.79
N PHE A 172 33.05 -22.91 -14.29
CA PHE A 172 32.68 -24.09 -13.54
C PHE A 172 32.59 -25.31 -14.46
N ALA A 173 32.85 -26.50 -13.91
CA ALA A 173 32.39 -27.73 -14.53
C ALA A 173 30.85 -27.78 -14.49
N GLU A 174 30.21 -28.39 -15.50
CA GLU A 174 28.73 -28.42 -15.61
C GLU A 174 28.03 -28.93 -14.34
N LYS A 175 28.62 -29.91 -13.65
CA LYS A 175 28.10 -30.45 -12.38
C LYS A 175 27.98 -29.40 -11.25
N ASP A 176 28.76 -28.33 -11.35
CA ASP A 176 28.85 -27.26 -10.36
C ASP A 176 28.00 -26.04 -10.75
N TYR A 177 27.38 -26.03 -11.94
CA TYR A 177 26.41 -25.01 -12.33
C TYR A 177 25.25 -24.94 -11.35
N LYS A 178 24.74 -23.72 -11.14
CA LYS A 178 23.55 -23.47 -10.33
C LYS A 178 22.54 -22.72 -11.16
N SER A 179 21.32 -23.25 -11.20
CA SER A 179 20.21 -22.65 -11.94
C SER A 179 19.23 -22.02 -10.98
N PHE A 180 18.67 -20.90 -11.40
CA PHE A 180 17.62 -20.18 -10.72
C PHE A 180 16.45 -20.04 -11.69
N ASP A 181 15.28 -20.51 -11.29
CA ASP A 181 14.04 -20.32 -12.02
C ASP A 181 13.31 -19.07 -11.51
N SER A 182 12.62 -18.36 -12.38
CA SER A 182 11.89 -17.13 -12.05
C SER A 182 10.69 -16.97 -12.98
N TRP A 183 9.55 -16.55 -12.43
CA TRP A 183 8.35 -16.25 -13.23
C TRP A 183 8.00 -14.78 -13.08
N LEU A 184 8.35 -13.98 -14.09
CA LEU A 184 8.14 -12.55 -14.07
C LEU A 184 6.99 -12.15 -14.98
N SER A 185 6.10 -11.33 -14.47
CA SER A 185 4.97 -10.80 -15.22
C SER A 185 5.30 -9.46 -15.84
N VAL A 186 4.78 -9.28 -17.05
CA VAL A 186 4.83 -8.02 -17.78
C VAL A 186 3.40 -7.62 -18.08
N GLY A 187 3.00 -6.46 -17.56
CA GLY A 187 1.62 -6.03 -17.60
C GLY A 187 1.15 -5.51 -18.97
N ASP A 188 -0.16 -5.41 -19.11
CA ASP A 188 -0.87 -4.88 -20.28
C ASP A 188 -1.96 -3.90 -19.87
N ILE A 189 -2.31 -2.98 -20.78
CA ILE A 189 -3.48 -2.10 -20.67
C ILE A 189 -4.48 -2.48 -21.75
N SER A 190 -5.54 -3.17 -21.33
CA SER A 190 -6.67 -3.49 -22.19
C SER A 190 -7.66 -2.33 -22.20
N ASN A 191 -7.67 -1.56 -23.30
CA ASN A 191 -8.61 -0.45 -23.49
C ASN A 191 -9.98 -0.96 -23.95
N GLN A 192 -11.04 -0.50 -23.29
CA GLN A 192 -12.40 -0.99 -23.44
C GLN A 192 -13.40 0.16 -23.58
N LYS A 193 -14.56 -0.14 -24.15
CA LYS A 193 -15.68 0.82 -24.23
C LYS A 193 -16.88 0.28 -23.47
N ILE A 194 -17.40 1.09 -22.55
CA ILE A 194 -18.59 0.80 -21.75
C ILE A 194 -19.72 1.68 -22.27
N THR A 195 -20.89 1.10 -22.56
CA THR A 195 -22.06 1.85 -23.00
C THR A 195 -23.19 1.74 -21.98
N HIS A 196 -23.70 2.87 -21.51
CA HIS A 196 -24.81 2.96 -20.56
C HIS A 196 -25.66 4.21 -20.85
N GLY A 197 -26.99 4.06 -20.86
CA GLY A 197 -27.91 5.20 -21.07
C GLY A 197 -27.69 5.96 -22.40
N GLY A 198 -27.27 5.27 -23.46
CA GLY A 198 -26.96 5.87 -24.76
C GLY A 198 -25.64 6.65 -24.85
N LYS A 199 -24.84 6.66 -23.77
CA LYS A 199 -23.49 7.24 -23.73
C LYS A 199 -22.43 6.14 -23.72
N THR A 200 -21.29 6.40 -24.34
CA THR A 200 -20.12 5.52 -24.32
C THR A 200 -19.00 6.18 -23.52
N TYR A 201 -18.34 5.39 -22.69
CA TYR A 201 -17.25 5.78 -21.80
C TYR A 201 -16.04 4.90 -22.11
N ASP A 202 -14.86 5.51 -22.20
CA ASP A 202 -13.60 4.78 -22.34
C ASP A 202 -13.16 4.31 -20.96
N ALA A 203 -13.05 2.99 -20.79
CA ALA A 203 -12.58 2.34 -19.58
C ALA A 203 -11.35 1.49 -19.95
N SER A 204 -10.60 1.02 -18.95
CA SER A 204 -9.51 0.08 -19.20
C SER A 204 -9.34 -0.90 -18.06
N VAL A 205 -8.81 -2.08 -18.37
CA VAL A 205 -8.30 -3.01 -17.38
C VAL A 205 -6.78 -3.07 -17.53
N VAL A 206 -6.05 -2.80 -16.46
CA VAL A 206 -4.60 -3.03 -16.41
C VAL A 206 -4.36 -4.34 -15.68
N SER A 207 -3.68 -5.27 -16.35
CA SER A 207 -3.23 -6.50 -15.72
C SER A 207 -1.74 -6.43 -15.51
N TYR A 208 -1.31 -6.74 -14.29
CA TYR A 208 0.11 -6.88 -13.97
C TYR A 208 0.55 -8.34 -13.91
N TYR A 209 -0.34 -9.28 -14.23
CA TYR A 209 -0.10 -10.72 -14.13
C TYR A 209 -0.01 -11.37 -15.51
N ASP A 210 -1.15 -11.43 -16.22
CA ASP A 210 -1.23 -11.97 -17.59
C ASP A 210 -2.28 -11.25 -18.45
N LEU A 211 -2.26 -11.46 -19.76
CA LEU A 211 -3.22 -10.86 -20.69
C LEU A 211 -4.66 -11.20 -20.31
N ILE A 212 -5.50 -10.16 -20.24
CA ILE A 212 -6.93 -10.35 -19.98
C ILE A 212 -7.67 -10.76 -21.24
N ASN A 213 -8.80 -11.44 -21.03
CA ASN A 213 -9.74 -11.87 -22.05
C ASN A 213 -11.18 -11.71 -21.53
N ASN A 214 -12.15 -11.93 -22.42
CA ASN A 214 -13.59 -11.96 -22.09
C ASN A 214 -14.12 -10.74 -21.33
N PHE A 215 -13.62 -9.54 -21.61
CA PHE A 215 -14.17 -8.32 -21.03
C PHE A 215 -15.66 -8.17 -21.39
N LYS A 216 -16.49 -7.90 -20.38
CA LYS A 216 -17.93 -7.66 -20.54
C LYS A 216 -18.38 -6.56 -19.58
N PHE A 217 -19.39 -5.82 -20.02
CA PHE A 217 -20.12 -4.87 -19.20
C PHE A 217 -21.61 -5.22 -19.15
N ASP A 218 -22.12 -5.50 -17.95
CA ASP A 218 -23.56 -5.66 -17.68
C ASP A 218 -24.14 -4.29 -17.31
N SER A 219 -24.90 -3.71 -18.23
CA SER A 219 -25.51 -2.38 -18.04
C SER A 219 -26.57 -2.32 -16.94
N ALA A 220 -27.24 -3.43 -16.59
CA ALA A 220 -28.25 -3.42 -15.55
C ALA A 220 -27.61 -3.37 -14.15
N LYS A 221 -26.57 -4.18 -13.94
CA LYS A 221 -25.81 -4.25 -12.69
C LYS A 221 -24.69 -3.21 -12.60
N LYS A 222 -24.38 -2.53 -13.71
CA LYS A 222 -23.16 -1.72 -13.88
C LYS A 222 -21.92 -2.55 -13.54
N ALA A 223 -21.93 -3.83 -13.91
CA ALA A 223 -20.88 -4.76 -13.57
C ALA A 223 -19.87 -4.87 -14.70
N ILE A 224 -18.60 -4.80 -14.34
CA ILE A 224 -17.47 -5.08 -15.23
C ILE A 224 -16.97 -6.47 -14.87
N SER A 225 -16.77 -7.31 -15.88
CA SER A 225 -16.16 -8.63 -15.71
C SER A 225 -15.12 -8.91 -16.77
N PHE A 226 -14.07 -9.62 -16.41
CA PHE A 226 -13.00 -10.06 -17.30
C PHE A 226 -12.35 -11.32 -16.72
N SER A 227 -11.55 -12.00 -17.50
CA SER A 227 -10.81 -13.18 -17.04
C SER A 227 -9.38 -13.14 -17.55
N MET A 228 -8.50 -13.92 -16.95
CA MET A 228 -7.14 -14.14 -17.45
C MET A 228 -6.77 -15.62 -17.27
N PRO A 229 -5.85 -16.18 -18.06
CA PRO A 229 -5.29 -17.49 -17.80
C PRO A 229 -4.71 -17.57 -16.38
N PHE A 230 -4.95 -18.67 -15.67
CA PHE A 230 -4.38 -18.90 -14.35
C PHE A 230 -4.26 -20.39 -14.04
N ASN A 231 -3.09 -20.81 -13.57
CA ASN A 231 -2.84 -22.18 -13.15
C ASN A 231 -3.15 -22.36 -11.65
N TRP A 232 -4.27 -23.03 -11.36
CA TRP A 232 -4.79 -23.30 -10.01
C TRP A 232 -4.12 -24.49 -9.28
N ASP A 233 -3.04 -25.08 -9.80
CA ASP A 233 -2.29 -26.13 -9.09
C ASP A 233 -1.77 -25.63 -7.73
N THR A 234 -2.36 -26.13 -6.64
CA THR A 234 -2.03 -25.70 -5.28
C THR A 234 -0.62 -26.07 -4.88
N LYS A 235 -0.04 -27.16 -5.41
CA LYS A 235 1.36 -27.52 -5.12
C LYS A 235 2.32 -26.48 -5.69
N ARG A 236 2.03 -25.97 -6.89
CA ARG A 236 2.77 -24.86 -7.50
C ARG A 236 2.61 -23.60 -6.66
N ILE A 237 1.38 -23.22 -6.32
CA ILE A 237 1.09 -22.01 -5.55
C ILE A 237 1.76 -22.05 -4.17
N GLU A 238 1.77 -23.21 -3.50
CA GLU A 238 2.46 -23.40 -2.22
C GLU A 238 3.98 -23.25 -2.33
N GLY A 239 4.58 -23.63 -3.46
CA GLY A 239 6.02 -23.51 -3.72
C GLY A 239 6.47 -22.12 -4.21
N GLN A 240 5.55 -21.21 -4.52
CA GLN A 240 5.85 -19.92 -5.16
C GLN A 240 5.26 -18.73 -4.39
N GLN A 241 5.90 -17.57 -4.43
CA GLN A 241 5.32 -16.31 -3.98
C GLN A 241 4.48 -15.74 -5.12
N ILE A 242 3.16 -15.75 -4.97
CA ILE A 242 2.25 -15.31 -6.03
C ILE A 242 1.51 -14.05 -5.58
N PHE A 243 1.45 -13.06 -6.45
CA PHE A 243 0.67 -11.85 -6.24
C PHE A 243 -0.04 -11.44 -7.53
N VAL A 244 -1.38 -11.37 -7.48
CA VAL A 244 -2.18 -10.93 -8.62
C VAL A 244 -2.65 -9.50 -8.37
N HIS A 245 -2.20 -8.57 -9.23
CA HIS A 245 -2.66 -7.19 -9.26
C HIS A 245 -3.38 -6.89 -10.57
N GLN A 246 -4.65 -6.47 -10.46
CA GLN A 246 -5.44 -5.96 -11.58
C GLN A 246 -5.99 -4.58 -11.24
N GLU A 247 -6.14 -3.71 -12.23
CA GLU A 247 -6.83 -2.43 -12.07
C GLU A 247 -8.00 -2.32 -13.05
N VAL A 248 -9.18 -1.99 -12.53
CA VAL A 248 -10.32 -1.56 -13.35
C VAL A 248 -10.39 -0.04 -13.29
N ARG A 249 -10.10 0.62 -14.41
CA ARG A 249 -10.10 2.07 -14.54
C ARG A 249 -11.38 2.51 -15.24
N VAL A 250 -12.17 3.32 -14.53
CA VAL A 250 -13.45 3.84 -15.03
C VAL A 250 -13.44 5.37 -14.90
N PRO A 251 -13.84 6.12 -15.93
CA PRO A 251 -13.83 7.58 -15.88
C PRO A 251 -14.86 8.08 -14.86
N LYS A 252 -14.49 9.09 -14.07
CA LYS A 252 -15.36 9.76 -13.09
C LYS A 252 -16.58 10.43 -13.72
N ALA A 253 -16.60 10.59 -15.04
CA ALA A 253 -17.75 11.02 -15.82
C ALA A 253 -18.88 9.97 -15.85
N PHE A 254 -18.58 8.68 -15.71
CA PHE A 254 -19.59 7.63 -15.59
C PHE A 254 -20.07 7.51 -14.13
N LYS A 255 -20.95 8.43 -13.72
CA LYS A 255 -21.38 8.61 -12.32
C LYS A 255 -22.06 7.37 -11.74
N GLU A 256 -22.80 6.62 -12.55
CA GLU A 256 -23.50 5.41 -12.13
C GLU A 256 -22.55 4.29 -11.66
N PHE A 257 -21.26 4.39 -12.01
CA PHE A 257 -20.21 3.52 -11.49
C PHE A 257 -19.31 4.26 -10.49
N ALA A 258 -18.84 5.47 -10.84
CA ALA A 258 -17.76 6.14 -10.14
C ALA A 258 -18.21 7.03 -8.96
N ASP A 259 -19.50 7.35 -8.82
CA ASP A 259 -20.04 8.22 -7.75
C ASP A 259 -20.38 7.43 -6.46
N THR A 260 -19.52 6.48 -6.11
CA THR A 260 -19.60 5.72 -4.87
C THR A 260 -18.19 5.37 -4.37
N THR A 261 -18.10 5.11 -3.06
CA THR A 261 -16.88 4.61 -2.42
C THR A 261 -16.98 3.15 -1.99
N ALA A 262 -18.06 2.47 -2.41
CA ALA A 262 -18.36 1.09 -2.06
C ALA A 262 -18.59 0.25 -3.32
N TYR A 263 -17.86 -0.85 -3.40
CA TYR A 263 -17.90 -1.80 -4.51
C TYR A 263 -17.88 -3.21 -3.94
N GLU A 264 -18.52 -4.13 -4.65
CA GLU A 264 -18.37 -5.56 -4.39
C GLU A 264 -17.58 -6.18 -5.54
N GLY A 265 -16.50 -6.87 -5.18
CA GLY A 265 -15.66 -7.62 -6.10
C GLY A 265 -15.80 -9.11 -5.86
N ARG A 266 -15.59 -9.90 -6.91
CA ARG A 266 -15.47 -11.35 -6.83
C ARG A 266 -14.32 -11.85 -7.67
N VAL A 267 -13.62 -12.87 -7.17
CA VAL A 267 -12.63 -13.66 -7.90
C VAL A 267 -13.16 -15.09 -7.97
N ASN A 268 -13.45 -15.57 -9.19
CA ASN A 268 -14.09 -16.86 -9.47
C ASN A 268 -15.34 -17.12 -8.61
N GLY A 269 -16.15 -16.08 -8.39
CA GLY A 269 -17.38 -16.14 -7.57
C GLY A 269 -17.17 -15.94 -6.06
N VAL A 270 -15.94 -16.04 -5.56
CA VAL A 270 -15.59 -15.78 -4.16
C VAL A 270 -15.52 -14.27 -3.91
N PRO A 271 -16.25 -13.72 -2.92
CA PRO A 271 -16.19 -12.29 -2.59
C PRO A 271 -14.78 -11.84 -2.20
N THR A 272 -14.36 -10.69 -2.73
CA THR A 272 -13.15 -10.00 -2.28
C THR A 272 -13.43 -9.31 -0.95
N ILE A 273 -12.54 -9.46 0.02
CA ILE A 273 -12.65 -8.84 1.35
C ILE A 273 -11.36 -8.08 1.71
N GLY A 274 -11.48 -7.13 2.64
CA GLY A 274 -10.34 -6.38 3.15
C GLY A 274 -9.50 -5.74 2.03
N ARG A 275 -8.23 -6.12 1.94
CA ARG A 275 -7.26 -5.59 0.96
C ARG A 275 -7.44 -6.10 -0.47
N MET A 276 -8.24 -7.15 -0.69
CA MET A 276 -8.38 -7.77 -2.00
C MET A 276 -9.00 -6.85 -3.05
N LEU A 277 -9.77 -5.83 -2.63
CA LEU A 277 -10.35 -4.82 -3.51
C LEU A 277 -10.20 -3.43 -2.89
N ILE A 278 -9.43 -2.56 -3.53
CA ILE A 278 -9.18 -1.19 -3.07
C ILE A 278 -9.64 -0.18 -4.12
N LEU A 279 -10.44 0.80 -3.70
CA LEU A 279 -10.71 1.99 -4.52
C LEU A 279 -9.58 3.01 -4.34
N ASP A 280 -9.07 3.48 -5.46
CA ASP A 280 -8.16 4.60 -5.60
C ASP A 280 -8.77 5.66 -6.55
N PRO A 281 -9.33 6.74 -5.99
CA PRO A 281 -9.86 7.85 -6.76
C PRO A 281 -8.85 9.00 -6.95
N TYR A 282 -7.58 8.85 -6.54
CA TYR A 282 -6.62 9.96 -6.46
C TYR A 282 -5.47 9.87 -7.47
N SER A 283 -5.02 8.67 -7.83
CA SER A 283 -3.79 8.50 -8.60
C SER A 283 -3.84 9.02 -10.03
N VAL A 284 -5.02 9.01 -10.66
CA VAL A 284 -5.21 9.47 -12.03
C VAL A 284 -6.36 10.46 -12.05
N GLU A 285 -6.11 11.64 -12.61
CA GLU A 285 -7.13 12.67 -12.79
C GLU A 285 -8.32 12.11 -13.60
N ASP A 286 -9.53 12.54 -13.25
CA ASP A 286 -10.78 12.11 -13.91
C ASP A 286 -11.05 10.59 -13.97
N THR A 287 -10.29 9.77 -13.25
CA THR A 287 -10.42 8.31 -13.27
C THR A 287 -10.58 7.76 -11.86
N SER A 288 -11.49 6.80 -11.69
CA SER A 288 -11.59 5.95 -10.51
C SER A 288 -10.95 4.61 -10.83
N ILE A 289 -10.03 4.15 -9.97
CA ILE A 289 -9.30 2.89 -10.15
C ILE A 289 -9.71 1.92 -9.05
N LEU A 290 -10.06 0.70 -9.43
CA LEU A 290 -10.31 -0.40 -8.51
C LEU A 290 -9.18 -1.41 -8.64
N HIS A 291 -8.39 -1.57 -7.59
CA HIS A 291 -7.27 -2.49 -7.51
C HIS A 291 -7.76 -3.81 -6.93
N PHE A 292 -7.68 -4.90 -7.70
CA PHE A 292 -7.69 -6.25 -7.14
C PHE A 292 -6.27 -6.61 -6.71
N LEU A 293 -6.06 -6.91 -5.43
CA LEU A 293 -4.75 -7.21 -4.85
C LEU A 293 -4.80 -8.55 -4.11
N ILE A 294 -4.57 -9.64 -4.83
CA ILE A 294 -4.79 -11.01 -4.34
C ILE A 294 -3.43 -11.65 -4.05
N ASN A 295 -3.10 -11.92 -2.78
CA ASN A 295 -1.83 -12.60 -2.46
C ASN A 295 -1.99 -14.13 -2.54
N LYS A 296 -0.88 -14.82 -2.38
CA LYS A 296 -0.79 -16.28 -2.26
C LYS A 296 -1.83 -16.90 -1.31
N GLU A 297 -2.01 -16.36 -0.10
CA GLU A 297 -2.95 -16.93 0.88
C GLU A 297 -4.41 -16.79 0.43
N ASP A 298 -4.76 -15.64 -0.14
CA ASP A 298 -6.07 -15.40 -0.73
C ASP A 298 -6.31 -16.35 -1.92
N ILE A 299 -5.31 -16.53 -2.79
CA ILE A 299 -5.37 -17.47 -3.92
C ILE A 299 -5.58 -18.91 -3.43
N LEU A 300 -4.81 -19.36 -2.42
CA LEU A 300 -4.97 -20.70 -1.84
C LEU A 300 -6.35 -20.89 -1.21
N ASN A 301 -6.92 -19.85 -0.63
CA ASN A 301 -8.27 -19.89 -0.08
C ASN A 301 -9.34 -19.96 -1.19
N ILE A 302 -9.19 -19.18 -2.26
CA ILE A 302 -10.08 -19.24 -3.43
C ILE A 302 -9.98 -20.62 -4.10
N ALA A 303 -8.76 -21.15 -4.27
CA ALA A 303 -8.48 -22.44 -4.91
C ALA A 303 -9.28 -23.60 -4.32
N LYS A 304 -9.59 -23.57 -3.02
CA LYS A 304 -10.43 -24.59 -2.33
C LYS A 304 -11.84 -24.72 -2.92
N THR A 305 -12.32 -23.68 -3.61
CA THR A 305 -13.66 -23.63 -4.21
C THR A 305 -13.66 -23.82 -5.72
N ILE A 306 -12.48 -23.92 -6.33
CA ILE A 306 -12.33 -23.99 -7.79
C ILE A 306 -12.57 -25.42 -8.28
N PRO A 307 -13.52 -25.64 -9.21
CA PRO A 307 -13.73 -26.94 -9.83
C PRO A 307 -12.51 -27.40 -10.65
N ALA A 308 -12.32 -28.72 -10.76
CA ALA A 308 -11.27 -29.29 -11.61
C ALA A 308 -11.45 -28.86 -13.07
N GLY A 309 -10.34 -28.53 -13.74
CA GLY A 309 -10.31 -28.13 -15.15
C GLY A 309 -10.56 -26.63 -15.40
N VAL A 310 -10.84 -25.82 -14.38
CA VAL A 310 -10.82 -24.36 -14.52
C VAL A 310 -9.37 -23.89 -14.70
N THR A 311 -9.14 -23.14 -15.78
CA THR A 311 -7.83 -22.62 -16.17
C THR A 311 -7.78 -21.09 -16.21
N THR A 312 -8.81 -20.43 -15.70
CA THR A 312 -8.91 -18.97 -15.66
C THR A 312 -9.12 -18.44 -14.25
N MET A 313 -8.60 -17.24 -14.00
CA MET A 313 -9.02 -16.41 -12.87
C MET A 313 -10.02 -15.37 -13.39
N ASP A 314 -11.23 -15.40 -12.86
CA ASP A 314 -12.34 -14.59 -13.33
C ASP A 314 -12.62 -13.46 -12.34
N PHE A 315 -12.72 -12.23 -12.83
CA PHE A 315 -12.96 -11.04 -12.01
C PHE A 315 -14.31 -10.44 -12.34
N VAL A 316 -15.02 -9.98 -11.30
CA VAL A 316 -16.23 -9.17 -11.42
C VAL A 316 -16.18 -8.05 -10.41
N VAL A 317 -16.52 -6.83 -10.81
CA VAL A 317 -16.74 -5.70 -9.90
C VAL A 317 -17.94 -4.87 -10.30
N TYR A 318 -18.71 -4.41 -9.33
CA TYR A 318 -19.82 -3.50 -9.53
C TYR A 318 -19.99 -2.55 -8.34
N PRO A 319 -20.52 -1.33 -8.58
CA PRO A 319 -20.83 -0.39 -7.52
C PRO A 319 -21.97 -0.94 -6.67
N ILE A 320 -21.87 -0.71 -5.36
CA ILE A 320 -22.96 -0.93 -4.41
C ILE A 320 -23.31 0.38 -3.71
N THR A 321 -24.42 0.39 -2.98
CA THR A 321 -24.82 1.53 -2.17
C THR A 321 -23.68 1.94 -1.24
N ALA A 322 -23.35 3.23 -1.23
CA ALA A 322 -22.29 3.76 -0.39
C ALA A 322 -22.51 3.40 1.08
N ILE A 323 -21.48 2.81 1.67
CA ILE A 323 -21.47 2.42 3.08
C ILE A 323 -20.87 3.59 3.87
N PRO A 324 -21.54 4.12 4.89
CA PRO A 324 -20.97 5.18 5.71
C PRO A 324 -19.68 4.69 6.38
N LYS A 325 -18.68 5.57 6.50
CA LYS A 325 -17.37 5.23 7.07
C LYS A 325 -17.06 6.06 8.30
N ASN A 326 -16.39 5.44 9.26
CA ASN A 326 -15.62 6.15 10.27
C ASN A 326 -14.32 6.64 9.64
N THR A 327 -13.86 7.83 9.99
CA THR A 327 -12.67 8.43 9.38
C THR A 327 -11.90 9.25 10.40
N PHE A 328 -10.59 9.06 10.45
CA PHE A 328 -9.69 9.71 11.39
C PHE A 328 -8.42 10.16 10.66
N ASP A 329 -8.03 11.41 10.84
CA ASP A 329 -6.81 11.94 10.24
C ASP A 329 -5.63 11.82 11.21
N VAL A 330 -4.45 11.56 10.65
CA VAL A 330 -3.14 11.60 11.29
C VAL A 330 -2.31 12.65 10.56
N LYS A 331 -1.73 13.60 11.30
CA LYS A 331 -0.89 14.66 10.73
C LYS A 331 0.56 14.43 11.12
N PHE A 332 1.45 14.42 10.13
CA PHE A 332 2.88 14.26 10.33
C PHE A 332 3.59 15.61 10.39
N ASN A 333 4.71 15.68 11.11
CA ASN A 333 5.45 16.93 11.32
C ASN A 333 6.01 17.55 10.02
N ASN A 334 6.20 16.74 8.99
CA ASN A 334 6.69 17.17 7.67
C ASN A 334 5.55 17.64 6.73
N GLY A 335 4.32 17.73 7.22
CA GLY A 335 3.16 18.19 6.46
C GLY A 335 2.40 17.09 5.73
N ALA A 336 2.92 15.86 5.67
CA ALA A 336 2.14 14.73 5.18
C ALA A 336 0.96 14.44 6.10
N THR A 337 -0.04 13.74 5.56
CA THR A 337 -1.21 13.29 6.31
C THR A 337 -1.50 11.83 6.01
N ALA A 338 -2.14 11.14 6.95
CA ALA A 338 -2.74 9.84 6.68
C ALA A 338 -4.20 9.84 7.13
N LYS A 339 -5.02 9.06 6.44
CA LYS A 339 -6.43 8.85 6.76
C LYS A 339 -6.65 7.39 7.12
N ILE A 340 -7.27 7.15 8.28
CA ILE A 340 -7.69 5.84 8.73
C ILE A 340 -9.21 5.78 8.58
N SER A 341 -9.73 4.79 7.86
CA SER A 341 -11.17 4.63 7.68
C SER A 341 -11.64 3.17 7.73
N PHE A 342 -12.89 2.96 8.13
CA PHE A 342 -13.55 1.65 8.12
C PHE A 342 -15.07 1.82 8.07
N ASP A 343 -15.80 0.76 7.68
CA ASP A 343 -17.27 0.73 7.64
C ASP A 343 -17.88 1.07 9.02
N SER A 344 -18.83 2.01 9.05
CA SER A 344 -19.52 2.43 10.26
C SER A 344 -20.24 1.32 11.00
N ASN A 345 -20.66 0.29 10.26
CA ASN A 345 -21.39 -0.86 10.76
C ASN A 345 -20.47 -1.84 11.51
N LEU A 346 -19.16 -1.71 11.37
CA LEU A 346 -18.20 -2.56 12.04
C LEU A 346 -17.75 -1.94 13.36
N GLY A 347 -17.53 -2.80 14.34
CA GLY A 347 -17.17 -2.38 15.68
C GLY A 347 -16.49 -3.50 16.46
N ALA A 348 -16.44 -3.35 17.78
CA ALA A 348 -15.90 -4.35 18.68
C ALA A 348 -16.56 -5.71 18.40
N THR A 349 -15.77 -6.79 18.49
CA THR A 349 -16.10 -8.19 18.15
C THR A 349 -16.12 -8.55 16.66
N SER A 350 -16.24 -7.58 15.75
CA SER A 350 -16.04 -7.79 14.31
C SER A 350 -14.55 -7.75 13.95
N THR A 351 -14.17 -8.44 12.87
CA THR A 351 -12.90 -8.14 12.17
C THR A 351 -13.11 -6.87 11.37
N ILE A 352 -12.33 -5.83 11.64
CA ILE A 352 -12.45 -4.53 10.99
C ILE A 352 -11.31 -4.35 9.97
N PRO A 353 -11.61 -4.21 8.67
CA PRO A 353 -10.64 -3.82 7.66
C PRO A 353 -10.32 -2.33 7.80
N LEU A 354 -9.23 -2.00 8.50
CA LEU A 354 -8.75 -0.63 8.65
C LEU A 354 -8.04 -0.19 7.38
N ARG A 355 -8.62 0.76 6.65
CA ARG A 355 -8.03 1.37 5.46
C ARG A 355 -7.15 2.55 5.85
N PHE A 356 -5.89 2.50 5.45
CA PHE A 356 -4.90 3.56 5.56
C PHE A 356 -4.69 4.20 4.19
N GLU A 357 -4.70 5.53 4.12
CA GLU A 357 -4.36 6.30 2.93
C GLU A 357 -3.33 7.35 3.30
N PHE A 358 -2.26 7.50 2.53
CA PHE A 358 -1.17 8.42 2.83
C PHE A 358 -1.09 9.52 1.77
N PHE A 359 -0.98 10.77 2.21
CA PHE A 359 -0.92 11.93 1.34
C PHE A 359 0.26 12.83 1.71
N ASP A 360 0.84 13.45 0.70
CA ASP A 360 1.87 14.47 0.87
C ASP A 360 1.27 15.79 1.38
N LYS A 361 2.13 16.80 1.55
CA LYS A 361 1.72 18.15 1.98
C LYS A 361 0.78 18.87 1.00
N ASN A 362 0.73 18.41 -0.26
CA ASN A 362 -0.10 18.96 -1.32
C ASN A 362 -1.39 18.12 -1.53
N ASN A 363 -1.67 17.19 -0.63
CA ASN A 363 -2.81 16.28 -0.71
C ASN A 363 -2.77 15.32 -1.92
N GLN A 364 -1.57 15.03 -2.44
CA GLN A 364 -1.33 14.00 -3.44
C GLN A 364 -1.04 12.66 -2.74
N ILE A 365 -1.55 11.55 -3.29
CA ILE A 365 -1.33 10.23 -2.71
C ILE A 365 0.17 9.86 -2.73
N LEU A 366 0.69 9.35 -1.62
CA LEU A 366 2.08 8.91 -1.47
C LEU A 366 2.21 7.45 -1.92
N LYS A 367 2.47 7.23 -3.21
CA LYS A 367 2.76 5.88 -3.75
C LYS A 367 4.11 5.33 -3.28
N TYR A 368 4.23 4.00 -3.36
CA TYR A 368 5.44 3.24 -3.00
C TYR A 368 5.93 3.55 -1.59
N ILE A 369 5.00 3.63 -0.64
CA ILE A 369 5.28 4.03 0.74
C ILE A 369 5.65 2.82 1.60
N ARG A 370 6.63 2.99 2.49
CA ARG A 370 6.85 2.11 3.64
C ARG A 370 6.36 2.78 4.90
N TYR A 371 5.49 2.10 5.64
CA TYR A 371 4.93 2.62 6.88
C TYR A 371 4.91 1.57 7.99
N VAL A 372 4.92 2.03 9.23
CA VAL A 372 4.76 1.19 10.42
C VAL A 372 3.53 1.67 11.19
N TYR A 373 2.90 0.78 11.95
CA TYR A 373 1.81 1.17 12.82
C TYR A 373 1.80 0.42 14.14
N SER A 374 1.25 1.06 15.17
CA SER A 374 0.88 0.42 16.42
C SER A 374 -0.52 0.84 16.86
N ILE A 375 -1.20 -0.05 17.58
CA ILE A 375 -2.50 0.22 18.20
C ILE A 375 -2.37 -0.06 19.69
N GLU A 376 -2.67 0.94 20.51
CA GLU A 376 -2.70 0.88 21.97
C GLU A 376 -4.13 1.03 22.48
N ASP A 377 -4.47 0.33 23.55
CA ASP A 377 -5.74 0.55 24.26
C ASP A 377 -5.70 1.80 25.16
N ASN A 378 -6.84 2.12 25.77
CA ASN A 378 -7.00 3.28 26.65
C ASN A 378 -6.18 3.23 27.96
N THR A 379 -5.52 2.11 28.26
CA THR A 379 -4.59 1.97 29.40
C THR A 379 -3.13 2.15 28.99
N GLY A 380 -2.86 2.31 27.69
CA GLY A 380 -1.51 2.36 27.11
C GLY A 380 -0.93 0.98 26.81
N LYS A 381 -1.72 -0.10 26.89
CA LYS A 381 -1.26 -1.44 26.50
C LYS A 381 -1.25 -1.56 24.98
N THR A 382 -0.09 -1.87 24.40
CA THR A 382 0.04 -2.20 22.98
C THR A 382 -0.73 -3.49 22.65
N LEU A 383 -1.65 -3.40 21.70
CA LEU A 383 -2.40 -4.54 21.17
C LEU A 383 -1.73 -5.13 19.93
N VAL A 384 -1.15 -4.28 19.09
CA VAL A 384 -0.36 -4.69 17.93
C VAL A 384 0.70 -3.65 17.63
N THR A 385 1.85 -4.13 17.17
CA THR A 385 2.87 -3.35 16.48
C THR A 385 3.22 -4.11 15.22
N ASN A 386 3.17 -3.44 14.07
CA ASN A 386 3.60 -4.00 12.80
C ASN A 386 4.73 -3.14 12.23
N LEU A 387 5.89 -3.77 12.07
CA LEU A 387 7.12 -3.16 11.58
C LEU A 387 7.46 -3.57 10.14
N GLY A 388 6.55 -4.27 9.44
CA GLY A 388 6.82 -4.89 8.15
C GLY A 388 7.34 -6.33 8.28
N ASP A 389 7.30 -7.05 7.16
CA ASP A 389 7.65 -8.47 7.09
C ASP A 389 9.10 -8.71 6.60
N ASP A 390 9.75 -7.66 6.07
CA ASP A 390 11.12 -7.73 5.58
C ASP A 390 12.11 -7.43 6.72
N PRO A 391 12.91 -8.42 7.17
CA PRO A 391 13.86 -8.22 8.26
C PRO A 391 15.03 -7.30 7.88
N GLN A 392 15.27 -7.06 6.59
CA GLN A 392 16.29 -6.15 6.09
C GLN A 392 15.74 -4.74 5.81
N LYS A 393 14.42 -4.59 5.63
CA LYS A 393 13.77 -3.30 5.33
C LYS A 393 12.58 -3.04 6.24
N LEU A 394 12.72 -2.06 7.12
CA LEU A 394 11.65 -1.62 8.02
C LEU A 394 10.45 -1.06 7.23
N GLY A 395 9.24 -1.45 7.65
CA GLY A 395 7.98 -0.91 7.19
C GLY A 395 7.24 -1.83 6.22
N ILE A 396 5.92 -1.79 6.33
CA ILE A 396 4.96 -2.41 5.43
C ILE A 396 4.98 -1.61 4.12
N PHE A 397 5.20 -2.29 3.00
CA PHE A 397 5.21 -1.67 1.69
C PHE A 397 3.80 -1.61 1.10
N SER A 398 3.39 -0.43 0.66
CA SER A 398 2.17 -0.20 -0.12
C SER A 398 2.53 0.54 -1.40
N THR A 399 2.28 -0.11 -2.55
CA THR A 399 2.50 0.46 -3.89
C THR A 399 1.59 1.65 -4.16
N GLU A 400 0.32 1.57 -3.76
CA GLU A 400 -0.68 2.61 -4.08
C GLU A 400 -0.75 3.75 -3.07
N GLY A 401 0.00 3.68 -1.96
CA GLY A 401 -0.20 4.60 -0.84
C GLY A 401 -1.52 4.38 -0.11
N ILE A 402 -2.19 3.27 -0.40
CA ILE A 402 -3.44 2.81 0.20
C ILE A 402 -3.23 1.36 0.63
N ASP A 403 -3.57 1.05 1.87
CA ASP A 403 -3.47 -0.31 2.41
C ASP A 403 -4.67 -0.61 3.31
N VAL A 404 -5.01 -1.89 3.47
CA VAL A 404 -6.09 -2.34 4.34
C VAL A 404 -5.56 -3.43 5.25
N LYS A 405 -5.65 -3.22 6.58
CA LYS A 405 -5.27 -4.22 7.58
C LYS A 405 -6.48 -4.63 8.40
N ASP A 406 -6.72 -5.92 8.44
CA ASP A 406 -7.75 -6.49 9.30
C ASP A 406 -7.29 -6.45 10.76
N PHE A 407 -8.13 -5.90 11.63
CA PHE A 407 -7.87 -5.85 13.06
C PHE A 407 -9.15 -6.09 13.86
N LYS A 408 -9.05 -6.91 14.91
CA LYS A 408 -10.17 -7.20 15.82
C LYS A 408 -9.98 -6.47 17.14
N PHE A 409 -10.78 -5.44 17.35
CA PHE A 409 -10.75 -4.70 18.61
C PHE A 409 -11.41 -5.53 19.74
N PRO A 410 -10.75 -5.68 20.91
CA PRO A 410 -11.26 -6.53 21.99
C PRO A 410 -12.59 -6.06 22.59
N LYS A 411 -12.81 -4.74 22.64
CA LYS A 411 -13.98 -4.11 23.27
C LYS A 411 -14.28 -2.76 22.63
N GLU A 412 -15.41 -2.19 23.01
CA GLU A 412 -15.75 -0.80 22.65
C GLU A 412 -14.84 0.18 23.39
N GLY A 413 -14.51 1.30 22.74
CA GLY A 413 -13.74 2.37 23.38
C GLY A 413 -12.83 3.13 22.42
N SER A 414 -12.00 3.98 23.02
CA SER A 414 -10.98 4.75 22.32
C SER A 414 -9.64 4.01 22.32
N TYR A 415 -9.01 3.97 21.15
CA TYR A 415 -7.72 3.36 20.90
C TYR A 415 -6.79 4.40 20.31
N LYS A 416 -5.52 4.39 20.73
CA LYS A 416 -4.51 5.24 20.12
C LYS A 416 -3.87 4.47 18.97
N VAL A 417 -3.99 5.01 17.76
CA VAL A 417 -3.31 4.48 16.58
C VAL A 417 -2.14 5.38 16.25
N SER A 418 -0.94 4.82 16.26
CA SER A 418 0.30 5.52 15.89
C SER A 418 0.77 5.03 14.53
N LEU A 419 1.10 5.95 13.62
CA LEU A 419 1.63 5.69 12.29
C LEU A 419 2.99 6.35 12.14
N GLY A 420 3.94 5.66 11.50
CA GLY A 420 5.20 6.24 11.07
C GLY A 420 5.43 5.99 9.58
N ILE A 421 5.84 7.02 8.84
CA ILE A 421 6.31 6.88 7.45
C ILE A 421 7.82 6.64 7.49
N VAL A 422 8.29 5.59 6.84
CA VAL A 422 9.71 5.19 6.81
C VAL A 422 10.38 5.71 5.53
N SER A 423 9.76 5.47 4.38
CA SER A 423 10.22 5.94 3.06
C SER A 423 9.06 6.01 2.09
N HIS A 424 9.26 6.66 0.94
CA HIS A 424 8.34 6.58 -0.20
C HIS A 424 9.11 6.72 -1.52
N GLY A 425 8.44 6.48 -2.65
CA GLY A 425 9.03 6.65 -4.00
C GLY A 425 9.52 5.35 -4.64
N LEU A 426 9.65 5.38 -5.97
CA LEU A 426 10.01 4.22 -6.80
C LEU A 426 11.42 3.69 -6.53
N ASP A 427 12.35 4.57 -6.15
CA ASP A 427 13.71 4.20 -5.79
C ASP A 427 13.80 3.60 -4.38
N GLU A 428 12.75 3.73 -3.56
CA GLU A 428 12.76 3.44 -2.13
C GLU A 428 13.86 4.18 -1.34
N GLU A 429 14.58 5.12 -1.97
CA GLU A 429 15.73 5.84 -1.41
C GLU A 429 15.32 7.21 -0.84
N THR A 430 14.15 7.72 -1.25
CA THR A 430 13.60 8.96 -0.68
C THR A 430 13.17 8.72 0.77
N THR A 431 14.12 8.92 1.69
CA THR A 431 13.90 8.79 3.12
C THR A 431 13.01 9.93 3.59
N TYR A 432 11.77 9.62 3.92
CA TYR A 432 10.93 10.53 4.70
C TYR A 432 11.52 10.48 6.11
N SER A 433 12.15 11.58 6.56
CA SER A 433 12.91 11.70 7.82
C SER A 433 12.44 10.74 8.93
N THR A 434 13.39 9.97 9.49
CA THR A 434 13.29 9.01 10.62
C THR A 434 11.90 8.86 11.25
N PRO A 435 11.34 7.64 11.39
CA PRO A 435 9.95 7.42 11.79
C PRO A 435 9.64 8.07 13.14
N SER A 436 9.21 9.33 13.11
CA SER A 436 8.59 9.98 14.26
C SER A 436 7.11 9.66 14.14
N PRO A 437 6.62 8.70 14.93
CA PRO A 437 5.25 8.28 14.80
C PRO A 437 4.32 9.43 15.19
N SER A 438 3.38 9.76 14.30
CA SER A 438 2.24 10.59 14.62
C SER A 438 1.10 9.70 15.08
N SER A 439 0.24 10.18 15.97
CA SER A 439 -0.88 9.38 16.48
C SER A 439 -2.20 10.12 16.40
N THR A 440 -3.27 9.34 16.37
CA THR A 440 -4.65 9.82 16.48
C THR A 440 -5.44 8.88 17.38
N THR A 441 -6.57 9.37 17.90
CA THR A 441 -7.50 8.56 18.69
C THR A 441 -8.61 8.04 17.78
N VAL A 442 -8.69 6.72 17.66
CA VAL A 442 -9.74 6.01 16.91
C VAL A 442 -10.77 5.47 17.89
N THR A 443 -12.04 5.81 17.68
CA THR A 443 -13.15 5.30 18.51
C THR A 443 -13.83 4.11 17.85
N ILE A 444 -14.03 3.04 18.61
CA ILE A 444 -14.66 1.79 18.18
C ILE A 444 -15.95 1.57 18.96
N GLY A 445 -17.08 1.47 18.25
CA GLY A 445 -18.42 1.22 18.78
C GLY A 445 -18.80 -0.26 18.70
N LYS A 446 -20.10 -0.56 18.87
CA LYS A 446 -20.64 -1.92 18.68
C LYS A 446 -20.75 -2.26 17.19
N GLY A 447 -20.51 -3.53 16.84
CA GLY A 447 -20.87 -4.04 15.52
C GLY A 447 -22.39 -3.95 15.28
N GLY A 448 -22.78 -3.65 14.04
CA GLY A 448 -24.17 -3.51 13.59
C GLY A 448 -24.76 -2.09 13.64
N GLN A 449 -23.96 -1.04 13.91
CA GLN A 449 -24.46 0.35 13.94
C GLN A 449 -24.48 0.98 12.55
N THR A 450 -25.66 1.31 12.02
CA THR A 450 -25.85 1.83 10.64
C THR A 450 -25.45 3.29 10.40
N LYS A 451 -24.85 3.94 11.39
CA LYS A 451 -24.43 5.34 11.32
C LYS A 451 -22.95 5.40 11.69
N PRO A 452 -22.12 6.24 11.02
CA PRO A 452 -20.76 6.51 11.48
C PRO A 452 -20.78 6.74 12.97
N ILE A 453 -19.80 6.16 13.66
CA ILE A 453 -19.40 6.52 15.01
C ILE A 453 -19.01 8.00 14.93
N THR A 454 -20.03 8.84 14.97
CA THR A 454 -19.90 10.19 15.48
C THR A 454 -19.39 9.93 16.89
N PRO A 455 -18.19 10.43 17.26
CA PRO A 455 -17.57 10.12 18.53
C PRO A 455 -18.66 10.12 19.58
N SER A 456 -18.94 8.94 20.13
CA SER A 456 -19.96 8.77 21.15
C SER A 456 -19.66 9.83 22.17
N THR A 457 -20.54 10.81 22.27
CA THR A 457 -20.42 12.00 23.08
C THR A 457 -19.70 11.66 24.38
N SER A 458 -18.41 11.99 24.46
CA SER A 458 -18.07 12.82 25.59
C SER A 458 -19.01 14.01 25.43
N GLU A 459 -19.83 14.28 26.44
CA GLU A 459 -20.87 15.33 26.46
C GLU A 459 -20.34 16.75 26.14
N PHE A 460 -19.08 16.86 25.69
CA PHE A 460 -18.24 18.03 25.74
C PHE A 460 -17.36 18.22 24.49
N ALA A 461 -17.68 17.60 23.35
CA ALA A 461 -16.83 17.69 22.15
C ALA A 461 -16.70 19.15 21.67
N ILE A 462 -15.56 19.77 22.00
CA ILE A 462 -15.16 21.10 21.57
C ILE A 462 -13.95 20.94 20.64
N PRO A 463 -14.03 21.38 19.38
CA PRO A 463 -12.89 21.31 18.47
C PRO A 463 -11.65 22.00 19.07
N SER A 464 -10.49 21.36 18.95
CA SER A 464 -9.25 21.82 19.58
C SER A 464 -8.83 23.24 19.17
N TRP A 465 -9.21 23.69 17.98
CA TRP A 465 -8.96 25.07 17.50
C TRP A 465 -9.67 26.15 18.35
N ILE A 466 -10.71 25.80 19.11
CA ILE A 466 -11.40 26.71 20.04
C ILE A 466 -10.50 27.08 21.23
N LYS A 467 -9.52 26.23 21.59
CA LYS A 467 -8.58 26.51 22.69
C LYS A 467 -7.83 27.81 22.48
N THR A 468 -7.48 28.15 21.24
CA THR A 468 -6.81 29.42 20.91
C THR A 468 -7.68 30.62 21.26
N ASN A 469 -8.99 30.56 20.96
CA ASN A 469 -9.93 31.64 21.27
C ASN A 469 -10.19 31.75 22.77
N ALA A 470 -10.29 30.61 23.48
CA ALA A 470 -10.39 30.59 24.93
C ALA A 470 -9.15 31.19 25.62
N LYS A 471 -7.95 30.90 25.10
CA LYS A 471 -6.69 31.50 25.58
C LYS A 471 -6.66 33.01 25.38
N PHE A 472 -7.02 33.47 24.18
CA PHE A 472 -7.06 34.91 23.88
C PHE A 472 -8.10 35.64 24.75
N TRP A 473 -9.24 35.01 25.03
CA TRP A 473 -10.21 35.56 25.95
C TRP A 473 -9.71 35.61 27.40
N SER A 474 -9.11 34.52 27.91
CA SER A 474 -8.58 34.50 29.28
C SER A 474 -7.41 35.46 29.49
N ASP A 475 -6.60 35.70 28.45
CA ASP A 475 -5.49 36.64 28.46
C ASP A 475 -5.93 38.10 28.23
N GLY A 476 -7.23 38.36 28.11
CA GLY A 476 -7.79 39.71 27.90
C GLY A 476 -7.59 40.29 26.50
N LYS A 477 -7.19 39.47 25.52
CA LYS A 477 -6.98 39.86 24.12
C LYS A 477 -8.28 39.91 23.30
N ILE A 478 -9.33 39.26 23.79
CA ILE A 478 -10.69 39.27 23.22
C ILE A 478 -11.66 39.73 24.31
N THR A 479 -12.65 40.56 23.94
CA THR A 479 -13.64 41.06 24.91
C THR A 479 -14.65 39.96 25.31
N ASP A 480 -15.27 40.11 26.48
CA ASP A 480 -16.33 39.20 26.95
C ASP A 480 -17.49 39.09 25.96
N LYS A 481 -17.82 40.19 25.28
CA LYS A 481 -18.86 40.26 24.26
C LYS A 481 -18.49 39.46 23.00
N ASP A 482 -17.25 39.61 22.53
CA ASP A 482 -16.79 38.91 21.32
C ASP A 482 -16.68 37.41 21.56
N PHE A 483 -16.16 37.01 22.71
CA PHE A 483 -16.06 35.62 23.10
C PHE A 483 -17.44 34.97 23.25
N THR A 484 -18.36 35.58 24.00
CA THR A 484 -19.73 35.03 24.19
C THR A 484 -20.52 34.97 22.89
N SER A 485 -20.37 35.97 22.00
CA SER A 485 -20.98 35.95 20.67
C SER A 485 -20.42 34.83 19.79
N GLY A 486 -19.10 34.60 19.86
CA GLY A 486 -18.44 33.49 19.17
C GLY A 486 -18.96 32.14 19.65
N ILE A 487 -18.99 31.89 20.97
CA ILE A 487 -19.55 30.66 21.55
C ILE A 487 -21.02 30.47 21.15
N GLN A 488 -21.82 31.53 21.21
CA GLN A 488 -23.23 31.48 20.81
C GLN A 488 -23.39 31.08 19.34
N TYR A 489 -22.57 31.63 18.45
CA TYR A 489 -22.56 31.25 17.03
C TYR A 489 -22.19 29.76 16.86
N LEU A 490 -21.16 29.29 17.54
CA LEU A 490 -20.70 27.90 17.46
C LEU A 490 -21.74 26.89 17.94
N ILE A 491 -22.50 27.23 18.97
CA ILE A 491 -23.62 26.41 19.44
C ILE A 491 -24.74 26.38 18.39
N LYS A 492 -25.10 27.54 17.81
CA LYS A 492 -26.14 27.63 16.76
C LYS A 492 -25.78 26.83 15.50
N GLN A 493 -24.50 26.84 15.10
CA GLN A 493 -23.99 26.07 13.98
C GLN A 493 -23.76 24.58 14.30
N LYS A 494 -24.07 24.13 15.53
CA LYS A 494 -23.86 22.75 16.00
C LYS A 494 -22.38 22.30 15.92
N ILE A 495 -21.44 23.24 15.99
CA ILE A 495 -19.99 23.00 15.99
C ILE A 495 -19.52 22.57 17.40
N ILE A 496 -20.14 23.12 18.44
CA ILE A 496 -20.00 22.66 19.83
C ILE A 496 -21.37 22.27 20.36
N THR A 497 -21.44 21.17 21.11
CA THR A 497 -22.68 20.71 21.74
C THR A 497 -22.56 20.89 23.24
N ILE A 498 -23.53 21.59 23.83
CA ILE A 498 -23.61 21.80 25.28
C ILE A 498 -24.83 21.01 25.80
N PRO A 499 -24.70 20.20 26.87
CA PRO A 499 -25.83 19.46 27.42
C PRO A 499 -26.95 20.43 27.83
N LYS A 500 -28.21 20.01 27.66
CA LYS A 500 -29.39 20.87 27.90
C LYS A 500 -29.35 21.44 29.33
N THR A 501 -29.38 22.75 29.45
CA THR A 501 -29.42 23.46 30.73
C THR A 501 -30.69 24.30 30.81
N GLN A 502 -31.44 24.22 31.92
CA GLN A 502 -32.61 25.07 32.15
C GLN A 502 -32.16 26.51 32.45
N LYS A 503 -32.76 27.49 31.76
CA LYS A 503 -32.51 28.92 32.04
C LYS A 503 -33.15 29.27 33.39
N GLU A 504 -32.36 29.78 34.33
CA GLU A 504 -32.90 30.46 35.52
C GLU A 504 -33.19 31.92 35.12
N GLY A 505 -34.35 32.45 35.49
CA GLY A 505 -34.91 33.72 35.01
C GLY A 505 -34.16 35.01 35.41
N THR A 506 -32.88 34.92 35.76
CA THR A 506 -32.06 36.05 36.22
C THR A 506 -30.99 36.35 35.16
N SER A 507 -31.15 37.45 34.41
CA SER A 507 -30.15 37.89 33.43
C SER A 507 -28.96 38.55 34.13
N SER A 508 -27.83 37.84 34.24
CA SER A 508 -26.55 38.45 34.64
C SER A 508 -25.88 39.09 33.41
N THR A 509 -25.25 40.26 33.59
CA THR A 509 -24.43 40.92 32.57
C THR A 509 -22.93 40.72 32.78
N THR A 510 -22.52 40.09 33.89
CA THR A 510 -21.11 39.99 34.28
C THR A 510 -20.66 38.53 34.35
N ILE A 511 -19.55 38.22 33.67
CA ILE A 511 -18.95 36.88 33.67
C ILE A 511 -18.09 36.72 34.94
N PRO A 512 -18.34 35.72 35.81
CA PRO A 512 -17.51 35.47 36.97
C PRO A 512 -16.07 35.09 36.59
N SER A 513 -15.09 35.47 37.41
CA SER A 513 -13.67 35.19 37.17
C SER A 513 -13.37 33.69 37.03
N TRP A 514 -14.04 32.83 37.80
CA TRP A 514 -13.82 31.37 37.73
C TRP A 514 -14.12 30.79 36.35
N VAL A 515 -15.02 31.40 35.56
CA VAL A 515 -15.32 30.97 34.19
C VAL A 515 -14.16 31.30 33.26
N LYS A 516 -13.50 32.45 33.46
CA LYS A 516 -12.28 32.82 32.73
C LYS A 516 -11.10 31.93 33.12
N ASP A 517 -10.98 31.60 34.41
CA ASP A 517 -9.95 30.69 34.89
C ASP A 517 -10.14 29.28 34.32
N ALA A 518 -11.38 28.79 34.24
CA ALA A 518 -11.70 27.51 33.60
C ALA A 518 -11.29 27.49 32.11
N ALA A 519 -11.54 28.57 31.37
CA ALA A 519 -11.12 28.71 29.98
C ALA A 519 -9.59 28.74 29.82
N LYS A 520 -8.88 29.43 30.74
CA LYS A 520 -7.42 29.47 30.77
C LYS A 520 -6.81 28.10 30.97
N PHE A 521 -7.22 27.39 32.02
CA PHE A 521 -6.69 26.06 32.34
C PHE A 521 -7.00 25.05 31.24
N TRP A 522 -8.17 25.15 30.61
CA TRP A 522 -8.55 24.29 29.50
C TRP A 522 -7.71 24.53 28.25
N ALA A 523 -7.46 25.81 27.93
CA ALA A 523 -6.63 26.19 26.80
C ALA A 523 -5.16 25.79 26.97
N ASP A 524 -4.65 25.83 28.20
CA ASP A 524 -3.30 25.39 28.56
C ASP A 524 -3.20 23.85 28.72
N GLY A 525 -4.29 23.11 28.52
CA GLY A 525 -4.33 21.64 28.62
C GLY A 525 -4.25 21.10 30.05
N GLN A 526 -4.50 21.94 31.06
CA GLN A 526 -4.47 21.59 32.48
C GLN A 526 -5.80 21.00 32.97
N THR A 527 -6.91 21.27 32.28
CA THR A 527 -8.25 20.75 32.60
C THR A 527 -8.92 20.13 31.37
N THR A 528 -10.04 19.44 31.60
CA THR A 528 -10.76 18.68 30.56
C THR A 528 -11.81 19.55 29.85
N ASP A 529 -12.30 19.10 28.69
CA ASP A 529 -13.39 19.78 27.97
C ASP A 529 -14.65 19.93 28.85
N LYS A 530 -14.89 18.97 29.76
CA LYS A 530 -15.98 19.02 30.74
C LYS A 530 -15.89 20.26 31.64
N ASP A 531 -14.69 20.62 32.08
CA ASP A 531 -14.48 21.73 33.01
C ASP A 531 -14.79 23.07 32.33
N PHE A 532 -14.40 23.22 31.07
CA PHE A 532 -14.75 24.39 30.27
C PHE A 532 -16.24 24.43 29.91
N VAL A 533 -16.85 23.29 29.56
CA VAL A 533 -18.29 23.22 29.28
C VAL A 533 -19.14 23.55 30.51
N ASN A 534 -18.72 23.17 31.72
CA ASN A 534 -19.43 23.58 32.95
C ASN A 534 -19.51 25.13 33.06
N GLY A 535 -18.45 25.83 32.65
CA GLY A 535 -18.45 27.29 32.55
C GLY A 535 -19.43 27.82 31.49
N LEU A 536 -19.49 27.19 30.32
CA LEU A 536 -20.44 27.54 29.27
C LEU A 536 -21.90 27.27 29.68
N GLN A 537 -22.16 26.14 30.35
CA GLN A 537 -23.48 25.80 30.89
C GLN A 537 -23.95 26.81 31.92
N TYR A 538 -23.05 27.25 32.81
CA TYR A 538 -23.36 28.34 33.73
C TYR A 538 -23.74 29.62 32.98
N MET A 539 -22.96 30.02 31.98
CA MET A 539 -23.26 31.23 31.19
C MET A 539 -24.58 31.15 30.43
N ILE A 540 -24.98 29.97 29.96
CA ILE A 540 -26.30 29.73 29.37
C ILE A 540 -27.40 29.81 30.44
N LYS A 541 -27.16 29.18 31.59
CA LYS A 541 -28.09 29.12 32.73
C LYS A 541 -28.49 30.51 33.23
N VAL A 542 -27.51 31.43 33.35
CA VAL A 542 -27.71 32.81 33.84
C VAL A 542 -27.96 33.84 32.73
N GLY A 543 -28.17 33.39 31.49
CA GLY A 543 -28.59 34.24 30.37
C GLY A 543 -27.49 35.11 29.74
N ILE A 544 -26.21 34.87 30.04
CA ILE A 544 -25.06 35.55 29.42
C ILE A 544 -24.91 35.09 27.96
N ILE A 545 -25.03 33.78 27.69
CA ILE A 545 -25.05 33.21 26.33
C ILE A 545 -26.50 32.88 25.96
N LYS A 546 -26.97 33.41 24.83
CA LYS A 546 -28.34 33.21 24.34
C LYS A 546 -28.37 32.16 23.22
N VAL A 547 -28.53 30.91 23.63
CA VAL A 547 -28.77 29.77 22.73
C VAL A 547 -30.25 29.56 22.45
#